data_AF-A0A820LA63-F1
#
_entry.id   AF-A0A820LA63-F1
#
_cell.length_a   1.000
_cell.length_b   1.000
_cell.length_c   1.000
_cell.angle_alpha   90.00
_cell.angle_beta   90.00
_cell.angle_gamma   90.00
#
_symmetry.space_group_name_H-M   'P 1'
#
loop_
_entity.id
_entity.type
_entity.pdbx_description
1 polymer ?
#
loop_
_entity_poly.entity_id
_entity_poly.type
_entity_poly.pdbx_seq_one_letter_code
_entity_poly.pdbx_strand_id
1 'polypeptide(L)'
;MVGVSSEVTIDVLHCSYKTEELTHLSLGLNYARPNPSTLRPIKHRETQIQYHLKDINEKVKRQLTNYCKREPPAARMTHYSELLENLLRQHYMAPLSYVECMRTQREFKLVKSIQRKAQRATLIIRVCDKGGDLHIGNESDYERKAAKYREDTKAYQELSYNPLMEILTNVTKALNVLKNNKQLALKEYNPVTRPISDFLDELIRPIYDQYNKDNTIIDGVNLIKRLEKYAADDHLKPSTLFCTFDINNLYTMLPQDESIRILGDFLHHFVGERVKNISVTTIQKLAEIVLKENAFVYDHKFYKQIIGGAMGPPFTLTLANIFMWHWEKRWVCRQNNTSMMSSLRRTNRSK
;
A
#
# COMPACT_ATOMS: atom_id res chain seq x y z
N MET A 1 -9.44 -2.96 -10.10
CA MET A 1 -10.34 -3.99 -9.52
C MET A 1 -11.38 -3.27 -8.68
N VAL A 2 -12.65 -3.65 -8.84
CA VAL A 2 -13.87 -3.14 -8.17
C VAL A 2 -13.59 -2.63 -6.76
N GLY A 3 -13.78 -1.32 -6.55
CA GLY A 3 -13.78 -0.71 -5.22
C GLY A 3 -15.00 -1.21 -4.47
N VAL A 4 -14.75 -1.99 -3.42
CA VAL A 4 -15.77 -2.27 -2.43
C VAL A 4 -15.49 -1.35 -1.26
N SER A 5 -16.54 -0.65 -0.83
CA SER A 5 -16.55 0.30 0.27
C SER A 5 -15.90 -0.28 1.52
N SER A 6 -15.34 0.62 2.32
CA SER A 6 -14.85 0.43 3.68
C SER A 6 -15.91 -0.18 4.61
N GLU A 7 -16.06 -1.49 4.48
CA GLU A 7 -16.60 -2.46 5.40
C GLU A 7 -15.82 -3.72 5.04
N VAL A 8 -15.46 -4.56 6.01
CA VAL A 8 -14.89 -5.89 5.76
C VAL A 8 -15.83 -6.61 4.79
N THR A 9 -15.58 -6.50 3.50
CA THR A 9 -16.43 -7.14 2.51
C THR A 9 -15.91 -8.55 2.42
N ILE A 10 -16.38 -9.37 3.35
CA ILE A 10 -16.59 -10.78 3.09
C ILE A 10 -17.57 -10.78 1.91
N ASP A 11 -17.04 -10.69 0.69
CA ASP A 11 -17.81 -10.93 -0.53
C ASP A 11 -18.50 -12.27 -0.27
N VAL A 12 -19.82 -12.18 -0.14
CA VAL A 12 -20.70 -13.16 0.46
C VAL A 12 -20.66 -14.44 -0.38
N LEU A 13 -19.66 -15.28 -0.14
CA LEU A 13 -19.75 -16.68 -0.47
C LEU A 13 -20.73 -17.28 0.51
N HIS A 14 -21.93 -17.57 0.00
CA HIS A 14 -22.90 -18.43 0.63
C HIS A 14 -22.21 -19.55 1.43
N CYS A 15 -22.35 -19.44 2.75
CA CYS A 15 -22.31 -20.50 3.75
C CYS A 15 -21.08 -21.44 3.74
N SER A 16 -20.15 -21.18 4.66
CA SER A 16 -19.59 -22.31 5.45
C SER A 16 -19.11 -21.91 6.85
N TYR A 17 -18.83 -20.62 7.10
CA TYR A 17 -18.34 -20.16 8.40
C TYR A 17 -19.48 -19.76 9.34
N LYS A 18 -19.36 -20.17 10.61
CA LYS A 18 -20.24 -19.77 11.71
C LYS A 18 -19.92 -18.32 12.10
N THR A 19 -20.88 -17.62 12.71
CA THR A 19 -20.72 -16.25 13.21
C THR A 19 -19.46 -16.08 14.07
N GLU A 20 -19.21 -17.02 15.00
CA GLU A 20 -17.99 -17.01 15.84
C GLU A 20 -16.69 -17.10 15.04
N GLU A 21 -16.67 -17.86 13.93
CA GLU A 21 -15.50 -17.99 13.05
C GLU A 21 -15.25 -16.69 12.27
N LEU A 22 -16.33 -16.02 11.83
CA LEU A 22 -16.24 -14.73 11.14
C LEU A 22 -15.76 -13.62 12.07
N THR A 23 -16.27 -13.57 13.30
CA THR A 23 -15.78 -12.64 14.34
C THR A 23 -14.32 -12.89 14.69
N HIS A 24 -13.89 -14.15 14.71
CA HIS A 24 -12.49 -14.51 14.96
C HIS A 24 -11.58 -14.07 13.80
N LEU A 25 -12.03 -14.25 12.56
CA LEU A 25 -11.33 -13.79 11.36
C LEU A 25 -11.25 -12.26 11.29
N SER A 26 -12.31 -11.54 11.68
CA SER A 26 -12.33 -10.07 11.69
C SER A 26 -11.41 -9.45 12.75
N LEU A 27 -11.13 -10.17 13.84
CA LEU A 27 -10.12 -9.75 14.83
C LEU A 27 -8.68 -9.87 14.29
N GLY A 28 -8.46 -10.65 13.22
CA GLY A 28 -7.21 -10.71 12.47
C GLY A 28 -5.98 -11.07 13.33
N LEU A 29 -4.86 -10.40 13.06
CA LEU A 29 -3.59 -10.59 13.78
C LEU A 29 -3.59 -10.03 15.21
N ASN A 30 -4.59 -9.23 15.59
CA ASN A 30 -4.77 -8.73 16.95
C ASN A 30 -5.30 -9.82 17.90
N TYR A 31 -5.59 -11.00 17.37
CA TYR A 31 -5.95 -12.16 18.15
C TYR A 31 -4.73 -12.74 18.89
N ALA A 32 -4.57 -12.35 20.15
CA ALA A 32 -3.65 -13.01 21.07
C ALA A 32 -4.15 -14.44 21.34
N ARG A 33 -3.48 -15.45 20.79
CA ARG A 33 -3.73 -16.84 21.18
C ARG A 33 -3.38 -17.00 22.66
N PRO A 34 -4.31 -17.43 23.54
CA PRO A 34 -3.89 -17.95 24.82
C PRO A 34 -2.98 -19.14 24.59
N ASN A 35 -1.90 -19.24 25.36
CA ASN A 35 -0.82 -20.21 25.15
C ASN A 35 -1.41 -21.64 25.06
N PRO A 36 -1.54 -22.23 23.86
CA PRO A 36 -2.21 -23.52 23.70
C PRO A 36 -1.29 -24.67 24.12
N SER A 37 -0.07 -24.35 24.55
CA SER A 37 0.97 -25.33 24.85
C SER A 37 0.64 -26.14 26.09
N THR A 38 -0.03 -25.55 27.08
CA THR A 38 -0.47 -26.23 28.32
C THR A 38 -1.49 -27.34 28.06
N LEU A 39 -2.28 -27.24 26.98
CA LEU A 39 -3.19 -28.30 26.52
C LEU A 39 -2.49 -29.45 25.79
N ARG A 40 -1.22 -29.28 25.42
CA ARG A 40 -0.45 -30.30 24.69
C ARG A 40 0.17 -31.31 25.66
N PRO A 41 0.39 -32.56 25.20
CA PRO A 41 1.18 -33.53 25.95
C PRO A 41 2.52 -32.94 26.40
N ILE A 42 2.97 -33.27 27.60
CA ILE A 42 4.21 -32.74 28.21
C ILE A 42 5.39 -32.85 27.23
N LYS A 43 5.54 -34.02 26.58
CA LYS A 43 6.57 -34.28 25.57
C LYS A 43 6.61 -33.26 24.42
N HIS A 44 5.45 -32.82 23.94
CA HIS A 44 5.37 -31.80 22.88
C HIS A 44 5.75 -30.41 23.38
N ARG A 45 5.42 -30.09 24.64
CA ARG A 45 5.84 -28.82 25.25
C ARG A 45 7.36 -28.77 25.43
N GLU A 46 7.96 -29.86 25.88
CA GLU A 46 9.42 -29.97 25.99
C GLU A 46 10.10 -29.77 24.64
N THR A 47 9.56 -30.36 23.57
CA THR A 47 10.10 -30.17 22.21
C THR A 47 10.02 -28.70 21.76
N GLN A 48 8.93 -28.00 22.06
CA GLN A 48 8.80 -26.57 21.74
C GLN A 48 9.73 -25.68 22.57
N ILE A 49 9.92 -25.98 23.86
CA ILE A 49 10.87 -25.27 24.72
C ILE A 49 12.27 -25.37 24.10
N GLN A 50 12.70 -26.56 23.70
CA GLN A 50 14.02 -26.78 23.10
C GLN A 50 14.18 -26.03 21.76
N TYR A 51 13.13 -26.02 20.93
CA TYR A 51 13.14 -25.26 19.68
C TYR A 51 13.27 -23.75 19.91
N HIS A 52 12.47 -23.17 20.80
CA HIS A 52 12.53 -21.73 21.10
C HIS A 52 13.83 -21.33 21.81
N LEU A 53 14.33 -22.17 22.72
CA LEU A 53 15.62 -21.95 23.38
C LEU A 53 16.73 -21.83 22.34
N LYS A 54 16.77 -22.75 21.37
CA LYS A 54 17.75 -22.71 20.27
C LYS A 54 17.59 -21.45 19.40
N ASP A 55 16.37 -21.17 18.91
CA ASP A 55 16.10 -20.05 18.00
C ASP A 55 16.43 -18.69 18.63
N ILE A 56 16.01 -18.47 19.88
CA ILE A 56 16.24 -17.20 20.59
C ILE A 56 17.74 -17.04 20.89
N ASN A 57 18.41 -18.08 21.38
CA ASN A 57 19.86 -18.03 21.65
C ASN A 57 20.66 -17.71 20.38
N GLU A 58 20.32 -18.33 19.25
CA GLU A 58 20.97 -18.04 17.97
C GLU A 58 20.76 -16.58 17.54
N LYS A 59 19.53 -16.05 17.66
CA LYS A 59 19.21 -14.66 17.31
C LYS A 59 19.96 -13.66 18.20
N VAL A 60 19.98 -13.90 19.52
CA VAL A 60 20.68 -13.05 20.48
C VAL A 60 22.19 -13.09 20.24
N LYS A 61 22.77 -14.28 20.01
CA LYS A 61 24.21 -14.40 19.69
C LYS A 61 24.54 -13.59 18.42
N ARG A 62 23.76 -13.75 17.34
CA ARG A 62 23.96 -12.99 16.09
C ARG A 62 23.89 -11.47 16.32
N GLN A 63 22.90 -11.00 17.05
CA GLN A 63 22.75 -9.56 17.33
C GLN A 63 23.91 -9.01 18.17
N LEU A 64 24.32 -9.71 19.22
CA LEU A 64 25.45 -9.30 20.06
C LEU A 64 26.78 -9.31 19.29
N THR A 65 27.03 -10.31 18.45
CA THR A 65 28.22 -10.35 17.59
C THR A 65 28.24 -9.18 16.61
N ASN A 66 27.08 -8.84 16.02
CA ASN A 66 26.95 -7.73 15.09
C ASN A 66 27.18 -6.37 15.76
N TYR A 67 26.68 -6.18 16.99
CA TYR A 67 26.77 -4.90 17.70
C TYR A 67 28.11 -4.70 18.41
N CYS A 68 28.63 -5.75 19.06
CA CYS A 68 29.83 -5.67 19.89
C CYS A 68 31.12 -6.02 19.13
N LYS A 69 31.03 -6.48 17.87
CA LYS A 69 32.15 -6.95 17.01
C LYS A 69 33.05 -8.01 17.67
N ARG A 70 32.57 -8.68 18.72
CA ARG A 70 33.26 -9.74 19.46
C ARG A 70 32.21 -10.76 19.92
N GLU A 71 32.62 -12.03 20.04
CA GLU A 71 31.72 -13.04 20.61
C GLU A 71 31.49 -12.78 22.10
N PRO A 72 30.23 -12.91 22.59
CA PRO A 72 29.93 -12.79 24.01
C PRO A 72 30.63 -13.91 24.81
N PRO A 73 31.11 -13.64 26.03
CA PRO A 73 31.77 -14.65 26.86
C PRO A 73 30.90 -15.90 27.06
N ALA A 74 31.47 -17.08 26.84
CA ALA A 74 30.74 -18.36 26.91
C ALA A 74 29.97 -18.53 28.22
N ALA A 75 30.59 -18.22 29.37
CA ALA A 75 29.95 -18.30 30.68
C ALA A 75 28.68 -17.43 30.82
N ARG A 76 28.66 -16.23 30.20
CA ARG A 76 27.48 -15.36 30.22
C ARG A 76 26.37 -15.87 29.30
N MET A 77 26.73 -16.46 28.16
CA MET A 77 25.78 -17.08 27.24
C MET A 77 25.15 -18.34 27.84
N THR A 78 25.92 -19.14 28.57
CA THR A 78 25.40 -20.31 29.31
C THR A 78 24.42 -19.86 30.39
N HIS A 79 24.80 -18.88 31.21
CA HIS A 79 23.91 -18.36 32.26
C HIS A 79 22.62 -17.73 31.69
N TYR A 80 22.73 -16.98 30.58
CA TYR A 80 21.56 -16.47 29.87
C TYR A 80 20.64 -17.60 29.36
N SER A 81 21.23 -18.65 28.77
CA SER A 81 20.48 -19.79 28.24
C SER A 81 19.73 -20.53 29.34
N GLU A 82 20.35 -20.71 30.50
CA GLU A 82 19.71 -21.32 31.69
C GLU A 82 18.53 -20.49 32.20
N LEU A 83 18.70 -19.16 32.31
CA LEU A 83 17.61 -18.26 32.71
C LEU A 83 16.45 -18.27 31.70
N LEU A 84 16.77 -18.26 30.41
CA LEU A 84 15.78 -18.33 29.34
C LEU A 84 15.04 -19.67 29.36
N GLU A 85 15.75 -20.78 29.54
CA GLU A 85 15.14 -22.10 29.66
C GLU A 85 14.18 -22.17 30.86
N ASN A 86 14.58 -21.64 32.01
CA ASN A 86 13.73 -21.58 33.21
C ASN A 86 12.46 -20.75 32.96
N LEU A 87 12.59 -19.59 32.32
CA LEU A 87 11.46 -18.73 31.99
C LEU A 87 10.51 -19.41 30.97
N LEU A 88 11.05 -20.06 29.95
CA LEU A 88 10.27 -20.85 29.00
C LEU A 88 9.57 -22.02 29.71
N ARG A 89 10.24 -22.75 30.61
CA ARG A 89 9.63 -23.82 31.39
C ARG A 89 8.49 -23.31 32.25
N GLN A 90 8.67 -22.20 32.97
CA GLN A 90 7.59 -21.56 33.73
C GLN A 90 6.41 -21.21 32.82
N HIS A 91 6.67 -20.63 31.65
CA HIS A 91 5.62 -20.22 30.73
C HIS A 91 4.85 -21.38 30.07
N TYR A 92 5.53 -22.48 29.72
CA TYR A 92 4.94 -23.62 29.03
C TYR A 92 4.37 -24.69 29.98
N MET A 93 4.83 -24.71 31.23
CA MET A 93 4.43 -25.69 32.25
C MET A 93 3.48 -25.13 33.31
N ALA A 94 3.29 -23.81 33.39
CA ALA A 94 2.30 -23.21 34.27
C ALA A 94 0.90 -23.75 33.96
N PRO A 95 0.12 -24.18 34.99
CA PRO A 95 -1.25 -24.60 34.80
C PRO A 95 -2.11 -23.39 34.41
N LEU A 96 -2.98 -23.57 33.40
CA LEU A 96 -4.01 -22.58 33.09
C LEU A 96 -5.13 -22.66 34.13
N SER A 97 -5.77 -21.53 34.42
CA SER A 97 -7.04 -21.56 35.16
C SER A 97 -8.10 -22.34 34.38
N TYR A 98 -9.12 -22.85 35.08
CA TYR A 98 -10.22 -23.59 34.45
C TYR A 98 -10.90 -22.79 33.31
N VAL A 99 -11.11 -21.49 33.53
CA VAL A 99 -11.72 -20.58 32.53
C VAL A 99 -10.83 -20.44 31.30
N GLU A 100 -9.53 -20.26 31.49
CA GLU A 100 -8.56 -20.15 30.39
C GLU A 100 -8.43 -21.46 29.62
N CYS A 101 -8.48 -22.61 30.30
CA CYS A 101 -8.48 -23.93 29.67
C CYS A 101 -9.69 -24.10 28.75
N MET A 102 -10.89 -23.80 29.25
CA MET A 102 -12.13 -23.87 28.47
C MET A 102 -12.12 -22.91 27.27
N ARG A 103 -11.66 -21.68 27.48
CA ARG A 103 -11.48 -20.68 26.41
C ARG A 103 -10.51 -21.19 25.34
N THR A 104 -9.31 -21.62 25.74
CA THR A 104 -8.25 -22.10 24.84
C THR A 104 -8.72 -23.31 24.03
N GLN A 105 -9.47 -24.24 24.63
CA GLN A 105 -10.04 -25.39 23.91
C GLN A 105 -11.08 -24.98 22.86
N ARG A 106 -11.99 -24.06 23.20
CA ARG A 106 -13.00 -23.55 22.26
C ARG A 106 -12.32 -22.86 21.06
N GLU A 107 -11.37 -21.99 21.35
CA GLU A 107 -10.62 -21.24 20.34
C GLU A 107 -9.75 -22.15 19.47
N PHE A 108 -9.11 -23.17 20.04
CA PHE A 108 -8.37 -24.18 19.27
C PHE A 108 -9.28 -24.94 18.29
N LYS A 109 -10.47 -25.36 18.73
CA LYS A 109 -11.47 -26.01 17.87
C LYS A 109 -11.92 -25.08 16.74
N LEU A 110 -12.14 -23.81 17.05
CA LEU A 110 -12.53 -22.78 16.10
C LEU A 110 -11.46 -22.59 15.01
N VAL A 111 -10.19 -22.39 15.41
CA VAL A 111 -9.05 -22.25 14.48
C VAL A 111 -8.91 -23.51 13.62
N LYS A 112 -9.03 -24.71 14.21
CA LYS A 112 -8.99 -25.97 13.44
C LYS A 112 -10.13 -26.10 12.45
N SER A 113 -11.34 -25.65 12.82
CA SER A 113 -12.49 -25.62 11.92
C SER A 113 -12.24 -24.67 10.75
N ILE A 114 -11.72 -23.47 11.02
CA ILE A 114 -11.37 -22.49 9.99
C ILE A 114 -10.33 -23.06 9.02
N GLN A 115 -9.24 -23.63 9.56
CA GLN A 115 -8.18 -24.24 8.74
C GLN A 115 -8.72 -25.36 7.84
N ARG A 116 -9.58 -26.23 8.36
CA ARG A 116 -10.19 -27.33 7.58
C ARG A 116 -11.09 -26.81 6.47
N LYS A 117 -11.89 -25.77 6.75
CA LYS A 117 -12.79 -25.15 5.76
C LYS A 117 -12.00 -24.45 4.66
N ALA A 118 -10.95 -23.71 5.02
CA ALA A 118 -10.02 -23.09 4.06
C ALA A 118 -9.37 -24.11 3.13
N GLN A 119 -8.91 -25.25 3.68
CA GLN A 119 -8.33 -26.34 2.89
C GLN A 119 -9.34 -27.03 1.97
N ARG A 120 -10.56 -27.29 2.47
CA ARG A 120 -11.59 -28.01 1.71
C ARG A 120 -12.18 -27.18 0.57
N ALA A 121 -12.30 -25.88 0.75
CA ALA A 121 -12.89 -24.97 -0.22
C ALA A 121 -11.84 -24.21 -1.07
N THR A 122 -10.55 -24.59 -1.01
CA THR A 122 -9.47 -23.94 -1.77
C THR A 122 -9.55 -22.41 -1.66
N LEU A 123 -9.61 -21.91 -0.42
CA LEU A 123 -9.78 -20.49 -0.15
C LEU A 123 -8.44 -19.77 -0.13
N ILE A 124 -8.35 -18.67 -0.87
CA ILE A 124 -7.27 -17.68 -0.80
C ILE A 124 -7.56 -16.73 0.35
N ILE A 125 -6.59 -16.63 1.26
CA ILE A 125 -6.57 -15.67 2.36
C ILE A 125 -5.41 -14.70 2.10
N ARG A 126 -5.72 -13.40 1.91
CA ARG A 126 -4.73 -12.35 1.64
C ARG A 126 -5.06 -11.10 2.42
N VAL A 127 -4.03 -10.38 2.86
CA VAL A 127 -4.20 -9.04 3.43
C VAL A 127 -4.49 -8.08 2.27
N CYS A 128 -5.50 -7.25 2.43
CA CYS A 128 -5.86 -6.19 1.49
C CYS A 128 -4.80 -5.07 1.53
N ASP A 129 -4.60 -4.43 0.40
CA ASP A 129 -3.66 -3.32 0.23
C ASP A 129 -4.06 -2.06 1.02
N LYS A 130 -5.36 -1.88 1.28
CA LYS A 130 -5.93 -0.78 2.07
C LYS A 130 -6.66 -1.30 3.31
N GLY A 131 -6.64 -0.52 4.39
CA GLY A 131 -7.44 -0.78 5.60
C GLY A 131 -6.88 -1.84 6.55
N GLY A 132 -5.87 -2.62 6.14
CA GLY A 132 -5.39 -3.76 6.93
C GLY A 132 -6.39 -4.92 6.98
N ASP A 133 -7.39 -4.89 6.10
CA ASP A 133 -8.44 -5.90 6.01
C ASP A 133 -7.91 -7.23 5.46
N LEU A 134 -8.70 -8.29 5.61
CA LEU A 134 -8.37 -9.62 5.14
C LEU A 134 -9.40 -10.07 4.09
N HIS A 135 -8.93 -10.32 2.87
CA HIS A 135 -9.73 -10.96 1.83
C HIS A 135 -9.71 -12.47 2.00
N ILE A 136 -10.89 -13.08 1.98
CA ILE A 136 -11.09 -14.54 1.98
C ILE A 136 -12.05 -14.87 0.84
N GLY A 137 -11.59 -15.61 -0.16
CA GLY A 137 -12.40 -15.99 -1.31
C GLY A 137 -11.86 -17.23 -2.02
N ASN A 138 -12.61 -17.83 -2.94
CA ASN A 138 -12.13 -18.99 -3.68
C ASN A 138 -10.95 -18.63 -4.59
N GLU A 139 -10.01 -19.55 -4.72
CA GLU A 139 -8.89 -19.44 -5.67
C GLU A 139 -9.35 -19.21 -7.10
N SER A 140 -10.33 -20.00 -7.57
CA SER A 140 -10.88 -19.88 -8.93
C SER A 140 -11.53 -18.52 -9.20
N ASP A 141 -12.19 -17.93 -8.21
CA ASP A 141 -12.84 -16.63 -8.34
C ASP A 141 -11.80 -15.50 -8.40
N TYR A 142 -10.75 -15.62 -7.59
CA TYR A 142 -9.61 -14.72 -7.59
C TYR A 142 -8.87 -14.74 -8.94
N GLU A 143 -8.55 -15.93 -9.45
CA GLU A 143 -7.90 -16.11 -10.76
C GLU A 143 -8.77 -15.57 -11.89
N ARG A 144 -10.08 -15.85 -11.89
CA ARG A 144 -11.03 -15.32 -12.88
C ARG A 144 -11.06 -13.79 -12.85
N LYS A 145 -11.07 -13.17 -11.67
CA LYS A 145 -11.07 -11.70 -11.51
C LYS A 145 -9.75 -11.09 -11.97
N ALA A 146 -8.62 -11.76 -11.71
CA ALA A 146 -7.30 -11.35 -12.20
C ALA A 146 -7.21 -11.44 -13.73
N ALA A 147 -7.66 -12.55 -14.33
CA ALA A 147 -7.70 -12.75 -15.78
C ALA A 147 -8.59 -11.71 -16.46
N LYS A 148 -9.82 -11.52 -15.96
CA LYS A 148 -10.75 -10.50 -16.45
C LYS A 148 -10.13 -9.11 -16.40
N TYR A 149 -9.50 -8.72 -15.29
CA TYR A 149 -8.86 -7.42 -15.19
C TYR A 149 -7.73 -7.23 -16.22
N ARG A 150 -6.91 -8.27 -16.46
CA ARG A 150 -5.86 -8.21 -17.50
C ARG A 150 -6.45 -8.03 -18.89
N GLU A 151 -7.53 -8.76 -19.20
CA GLU A 151 -8.19 -8.71 -20.51
C GLU A 151 -8.90 -7.37 -20.75
N ASP A 152 -9.65 -6.88 -19.75
CA ASP A 152 -10.39 -5.62 -19.82
C ASP A 152 -9.45 -4.42 -19.96
N THR A 153 -8.33 -4.40 -19.21
CA THR A 153 -7.43 -3.24 -19.16
C THR A 153 -6.32 -3.28 -20.19
N LYS A 154 -5.86 -4.46 -20.59
CA LYS A 154 -4.66 -4.67 -21.40
C LYS A 154 -3.43 -3.92 -20.84
N ALA A 155 -3.41 -3.67 -19.53
CA ALA A 155 -2.38 -2.87 -18.88
C ALA A 155 -1.06 -3.63 -18.66
N TYR A 156 -1.06 -4.95 -18.88
CA TYR A 156 0.09 -5.82 -18.64
C TYR A 156 0.42 -6.65 -19.88
N GLN A 157 1.72 -6.76 -20.15
CA GLN A 157 2.28 -7.56 -21.22
C GLN A 157 3.04 -8.75 -20.62
N GLU A 158 2.73 -9.96 -21.06
CA GLU A 158 3.51 -11.16 -20.73
C GLU A 158 4.87 -11.11 -21.43
N LEU A 159 5.92 -11.44 -20.70
CA LEU A 159 7.30 -11.51 -21.20
C LEU A 159 7.75 -12.97 -21.26
N SER A 160 8.46 -13.32 -22.34
CA SER A 160 9.06 -14.65 -22.52
C SER A 160 10.34 -14.87 -21.71
N TYR A 161 10.85 -13.84 -21.05
CA TYR A 161 12.12 -13.85 -20.34
C TYR A 161 12.02 -13.11 -19.00
N ASN A 162 13.00 -13.34 -18.11
CA ASN A 162 13.10 -12.64 -16.83
C ASN A 162 13.74 -11.24 -17.03
N PRO A 163 13.01 -10.13 -16.84
CA PRO A 163 13.52 -8.78 -17.09
C PRO A 163 14.36 -8.21 -15.94
N LEU A 164 14.57 -8.96 -14.84
CA LEU A 164 15.17 -8.42 -13.62
C LEU A 164 16.53 -7.74 -13.85
N MET A 165 17.42 -8.35 -14.62
CA MET A 165 18.75 -7.79 -14.88
C MET A 165 18.70 -6.54 -15.76
N GLU A 166 17.76 -6.48 -16.70
CA GLU A 166 17.53 -5.30 -17.54
C GLU A 166 17.02 -4.13 -16.70
N ILE A 167 16.01 -4.37 -15.87
CA ILE A 167 15.43 -3.40 -14.94
C ILE A 167 16.50 -2.89 -13.96
N LEU A 168 17.27 -3.79 -13.35
CA LEU A 168 18.36 -3.43 -12.43
C LEU A 168 19.41 -2.55 -13.12
N THR A 169 19.73 -2.84 -14.37
CA THR A 169 20.67 -2.03 -15.16
C THR A 169 20.12 -0.64 -15.41
N ASN A 170 18.86 -0.51 -15.83
CA ASN A 170 18.22 0.77 -16.11
C ASN A 170 18.07 1.63 -14.86
N VAL A 171 17.64 1.02 -13.74
CA VAL A 171 17.54 1.70 -12.45
C VAL A 171 18.91 2.12 -11.94
N THR A 172 19.92 1.26 -12.04
CA THR A 172 21.29 1.59 -11.59
C THR A 172 21.87 2.76 -12.39
N LYS A 173 21.66 2.78 -13.72
CA LYS A 173 22.06 3.91 -14.57
C LYS A 173 21.42 5.22 -14.10
N ALA A 174 20.12 5.20 -13.78
CA ALA A 174 19.43 6.38 -13.26
C ALA A 174 19.87 6.80 -11.86
N LEU A 175 20.06 5.84 -10.95
CA LEU A 175 20.58 6.13 -9.61
C LEU A 175 22.00 6.70 -9.65
N ASN A 176 22.84 6.27 -10.59
CA ASN A 176 24.17 6.84 -10.78
C ASN A 176 24.12 8.31 -11.23
N VAL A 177 23.16 8.69 -12.08
CA VAL A 177 22.91 10.11 -12.42
C VAL A 177 22.59 10.92 -11.16
N LEU A 178 21.83 10.35 -10.21
CA LEU A 178 21.50 11.00 -8.94
C LEU A 178 22.66 11.01 -7.94
N LYS A 179 23.47 9.95 -7.89
CA LYS A 179 24.62 9.81 -6.98
C LYS A 179 25.74 10.80 -7.32
N ASN A 180 25.98 11.04 -8.61
CA ASN A 180 26.92 12.07 -9.06
C ASN A 180 26.51 13.48 -8.61
N ASN A 181 25.23 13.68 -8.28
CA ASN A 181 24.70 14.94 -7.74
C ASN A 181 24.65 14.99 -6.19
N LYS A 182 25.31 14.04 -5.49
CA LYS A 182 25.42 13.91 -4.01
C LYS A 182 24.07 13.85 -3.24
N GLN A 183 23.01 13.30 -3.84
CA GLN A 183 21.64 13.48 -3.32
C GLN A 183 20.94 12.22 -2.78
N LEU A 184 21.57 11.03 -2.79
CA LEU A 184 20.92 9.80 -2.30
C LEU A 184 21.84 8.93 -1.42
N ALA A 185 21.37 8.60 -0.21
CA ALA A 185 21.86 7.48 0.58
C ALA A 185 21.03 6.25 0.22
N LEU A 186 21.61 5.31 -0.53
CA LEU A 186 20.94 4.07 -0.93
C LEU A 186 20.83 3.14 0.27
N LYS A 187 19.62 2.93 0.78
CA LYS A 187 19.27 1.75 1.59
C LYS A 187 18.86 0.61 0.65
N GLU A 188 19.18 -0.63 1.01
CA GLU A 188 18.69 -1.82 0.31
C GLU A 188 17.15 -1.84 0.36
N TYR A 189 16.49 -1.49 -0.74
CA TYR A 189 15.04 -1.54 -0.85
C TYR A 189 14.61 -2.44 -2.01
N ASN A 190 13.65 -3.31 -1.71
CA ASN A 190 12.75 -3.95 -2.66
C ASN A 190 11.40 -3.20 -2.53
N PRO A 191 10.76 -2.71 -3.61
CA PRO A 191 11.06 -2.91 -5.05
C PRO A 191 12.16 -2.03 -5.63
N VAL A 192 12.72 -2.48 -6.78
CA VAL A 192 13.90 -1.90 -7.44
C VAL A 192 13.72 -0.41 -7.78
N THR A 193 12.53 0.00 -8.20
CA THR A 193 12.20 1.40 -8.52
C THR A 193 11.81 2.25 -7.30
N ARG A 194 11.63 1.64 -6.11
CA ARG A 194 11.13 2.32 -4.91
C ARG A 194 11.97 3.52 -4.49
N PRO A 195 13.30 3.45 -4.43
CA PRO A 195 14.11 4.62 -4.04
C PRO A 195 13.92 5.82 -4.96
N ILE A 196 13.74 5.58 -6.27
CA ILE A 196 13.48 6.65 -7.25
C ILE A 196 12.07 7.22 -7.02
N SER A 197 11.07 6.35 -6.79
CA SER A 197 9.72 6.79 -6.46
C SER A 197 9.68 7.64 -5.19
N ASP A 198 10.32 7.21 -4.11
CA ASP A 198 10.32 7.97 -2.85
C ASP A 198 11.00 9.34 -3.06
N PHE A 199 12.13 9.36 -3.75
CA PHE A 199 12.83 10.59 -4.09
C PHE A 199 11.98 11.58 -4.90
N LEU A 200 11.30 11.09 -5.96
CA LEU A 200 10.44 11.92 -6.78
C LEU A 200 9.25 12.46 -6.00
N ASP A 201 8.65 11.64 -5.14
CA ASP A 201 7.53 12.05 -4.30
C ASP A 201 7.95 13.16 -3.32
N GLU A 202 9.04 12.96 -2.58
CA GLU A 202 9.60 13.97 -1.66
C GLU A 202 9.93 15.30 -2.37
N LEU A 203 10.32 15.23 -3.64
CA LEU A 203 10.67 16.40 -4.43
C LEU A 203 9.43 17.15 -4.95
N ILE A 204 8.42 16.43 -5.42
CA ILE A 204 7.31 16.97 -6.22
C ILE A 204 6.05 17.18 -5.38
N ARG A 205 5.78 16.32 -4.40
CA ARG A 205 4.56 16.38 -3.60
C ARG A 205 4.37 17.73 -2.88
N PRO A 206 5.40 18.34 -2.26
CA PRO A 206 5.25 19.67 -1.66
C PRO A 206 4.84 20.76 -2.65
N ILE A 207 5.33 20.68 -3.90
CA ILE A 207 4.98 21.63 -4.97
C ILE A 207 3.52 21.44 -5.35
N TYR A 208 3.08 20.19 -5.55
CA TYR A 208 1.68 19.89 -5.83
C TYR A 208 0.75 20.42 -4.73
N ASP A 209 1.04 20.09 -3.47
CA ASP A 209 0.20 20.49 -2.34
C ASP A 209 0.15 22.00 -2.16
N GLN A 210 1.25 22.71 -2.43
CA GLN A 210 1.30 24.19 -2.38
C GLN A 210 0.36 24.84 -3.40
N TYR A 211 0.38 24.37 -4.65
CA TYR A 211 -0.35 25.04 -5.74
C TYR A 211 -1.77 24.50 -5.97
N ASN A 212 -2.13 23.34 -5.41
CA ASN A 212 -3.45 22.71 -5.60
C ASN A 212 -4.30 22.62 -4.34
N LYS A 213 -3.86 23.24 -3.24
CA LYS A 213 -4.60 23.24 -1.98
C LYS A 213 -6.03 23.78 -2.14
N ASP A 214 -6.22 24.81 -2.95
CA ASP A 214 -7.52 25.46 -3.12
C ASP A 214 -8.52 24.64 -3.94
N ASN A 215 -8.04 23.71 -4.77
CA ASN A 215 -8.90 22.83 -5.57
C ASN A 215 -9.08 21.44 -4.95
N THR A 216 -8.34 21.12 -3.89
CA THR A 216 -8.36 19.78 -3.27
C THR A 216 -9.14 19.80 -1.96
N ILE A 217 -10.11 18.89 -1.83
CA ILE A 217 -10.77 18.59 -0.55
C ILE A 217 -9.96 17.50 0.15
N ILE A 218 -9.46 17.81 1.34
CA ILE A 218 -8.56 16.90 2.08
C ILE A 218 -9.35 15.87 2.88
N ASP A 219 -10.42 16.32 3.54
CA ASP A 219 -11.27 15.49 4.40
C ASP A 219 -12.67 16.10 4.55
N GLY A 220 -13.55 15.40 5.28
CA GLY A 220 -14.93 15.85 5.51
C GLY A 220 -15.02 17.17 6.30
N VAL A 221 -14.09 17.44 7.21
CA VAL A 221 -14.07 18.69 7.98
C VAL A 221 -13.69 19.86 7.09
N ASN A 222 -12.72 19.66 6.20
CA ASN A 222 -12.31 20.62 5.18
C ASN A 222 -13.46 20.90 4.21
N LEU A 223 -14.20 19.87 3.80
CA LEU A 223 -15.39 20.02 2.95
C LEU A 223 -16.45 20.89 3.61
N ILE A 224 -16.83 20.59 4.86
CA ILE A 224 -17.86 21.33 5.58
C ILE A 224 -17.46 22.81 5.72
N LYS A 225 -16.24 23.10 6.17
CA LYS A 225 -15.73 24.48 6.29
C LYS A 225 -15.78 25.26 4.98
N ARG A 226 -15.50 24.60 3.85
CA ARG A 226 -15.59 25.24 2.53
C ARG A 226 -17.02 25.46 2.08
N LEU A 227 -17.93 24.54 2.38
CA LEU A 227 -19.36 24.70 2.10
C LEU A 227 -19.97 25.83 2.93
N GLU A 228 -19.60 25.95 4.20
CA GLU A 228 -20.00 27.07 5.07
C GLU A 228 -19.54 28.41 4.49
N LYS A 229 -18.28 28.49 4.05
CA LYS A 229 -17.77 29.69 3.37
C LYS A 229 -18.53 29.96 2.06
N TYR A 230 -18.77 28.94 1.25
CA TYR A 230 -19.52 29.06 -0.01
C TYR A 230 -20.96 29.55 0.22
N ALA A 231 -21.58 29.12 1.32
CA ALA A 231 -22.89 29.61 1.74
C ALA A 231 -22.83 31.06 2.27
N ALA A 232 -21.82 31.41 3.07
CA ALA A 232 -21.61 32.77 3.56
C ALA A 232 -21.36 33.78 2.42
N ASP A 233 -20.76 33.32 1.31
CA ASP A 233 -20.55 34.10 0.09
C ASP A 233 -21.82 34.16 -0.82
N ASP A 234 -23.00 33.70 -0.34
CA ASP A 234 -24.29 33.66 -1.07
C ASP A 234 -24.26 32.83 -2.38
N HIS A 235 -23.33 31.88 -2.48
CA HIS A 235 -23.25 30.99 -3.63
C HIS A 235 -24.12 29.73 -3.49
N LEU A 236 -24.51 29.35 -2.27
CA LEU A 236 -25.38 28.20 -2.01
C LEU A 236 -26.86 28.58 -2.09
N LYS A 237 -27.51 28.32 -3.22
CA LYS A 237 -28.90 28.68 -3.50
C LYS A 237 -29.80 27.43 -3.46
N PRO A 238 -31.12 27.59 -3.29
CA PRO A 238 -32.05 26.46 -3.41
C PRO A 238 -31.98 25.73 -4.75
N SER A 239 -31.50 26.40 -5.80
CA SER A 239 -31.26 25.83 -7.13
C SER A 239 -29.89 25.18 -7.30
N THR A 240 -29.02 25.18 -6.28
CA THR A 240 -27.68 24.59 -6.36
C THR A 240 -27.78 23.07 -6.37
N LEU A 241 -27.16 22.44 -7.36
CA LEU A 241 -27.09 20.99 -7.50
C LEU A 241 -25.69 20.49 -7.14
N PHE A 242 -25.63 19.43 -6.33
CA PHE A 242 -24.40 18.72 -6.04
C PHE A 242 -24.24 17.56 -7.02
N CYS A 243 -23.07 17.48 -7.66
CA CYS A 243 -22.71 16.41 -8.56
C CYS A 243 -21.40 15.77 -8.11
N THR A 244 -21.34 14.45 -8.18
CA THR A 244 -20.12 13.68 -7.93
C THR A 244 -19.75 12.88 -9.16
N PHE A 245 -18.45 12.78 -9.42
CA PHE A 245 -17.90 11.95 -10.50
C PHE A 245 -16.92 10.98 -9.86
N ASP A 246 -17.10 9.70 -10.14
CA ASP A 246 -16.16 8.67 -9.70
C ASP A 246 -15.21 8.29 -10.84
N ILE A 247 -13.91 8.28 -10.55
CA ILE A 247 -12.86 7.98 -11.53
C ILE A 247 -12.36 6.57 -11.30
N ASN A 248 -12.78 5.68 -12.19
CA ASN A 248 -12.41 4.28 -12.13
C ASN A 248 -10.92 4.07 -12.45
N ASN A 249 -10.23 3.30 -11.60
CA ASN A 249 -8.88 2.77 -11.86
C ASN A 249 -7.82 3.85 -12.24
N LEU A 250 -7.93 5.06 -11.71
CA LEU A 250 -7.06 6.20 -12.09
C LEU A 250 -5.57 5.83 -12.17
N TYR A 251 -4.99 5.31 -11.09
CA TYR A 251 -3.55 4.99 -11.02
C TYR A 251 -3.12 3.92 -12.02
N THR A 252 -3.94 2.89 -12.20
CA THR A 252 -3.58 1.73 -13.03
C THR A 252 -3.88 1.94 -14.50
N MET A 253 -4.55 3.04 -14.85
CA MET A 253 -4.92 3.38 -16.22
C MET A 253 -4.32 4.72 -16.71
N LEU A 254 -3.36 5.28 -15.99
CA LEU A 254 -2.65 6.48 -16.46
C LEU A 254 -1.95 6.20 -17.81
N PRO A 255 -2.17 7.02 -18.85
CA PRO A 255 -1.35 6.97 -20.06
C PRO A 255 0.08 7.41 -19.71
N GLN A 256 1.03 6.48 -19.70
CA GLN A 256 2.36 6.70 -19.10
C GLN A 256 3.11 7.88 -19.77
N ASP A 257 3.20 7.89 -21.09
CA ASP A 257 3.91 8.95 -21.83
C ASP A 257 3.24 10.31 -21.69
N GLU A 258 1.91 10.36 -21.77
CA GLU A 258 1.18 11.60 -21.56
C GLU A 258 1.34 12.11 -20.12
N SER A 259 1.34 11.20 -19.14
CA SER A 259 1.52 11.54 -17.72
C SER A 259 2.90 12.14 -17.45
N ILE A 260 3.96 11.59 -18.07
CA ILE A 260 5.33 12.14 -17.99
C ILE A 260 5.42 13.52 -18.64
N ARG A 261 4.72 13.72 -19.77
CA ARG A 261 4.64 15.03 -20.43
C ARG A 261 3.92 16.06 -19.55
N ILE A 262 2.76 15.69 -19.02
CA ILE A 262 1.96 16.55 -18.12
C ILE A 262 2.76 16.90 -16.85
N LEU A 263 3.54 15.97 -16.31
CA LEU A 263 4.45 16.26 -15.20
C LEU A 263 5.47 17.35 -15.58
N GLY A 264 6.05 17.27 -16.78
CA GLY A 264 6.94 18.30 -17.30
C GLY A 264 6.25 19.65 -17.40
N ASP A 265 5.09 19.68 -18.06
CA ASP A 265 4.27 20.89 -18.23
C ASP A 265 3.90 21.53 -16.87
N PHE A 266 3.53 20.71 -15.89
CA PHE A 266 3.23 21.13 -14.52
C PHE A 266 4.45 21.79 -13.85
N LEU A 267 5.62 21.15 -13.92
CA LEU A 267 6.83 21.69 -13.30
C LEU A 267 7.30 22.97 -14.00
N HIS A 268 7.33 23.02 -15.33
CA HIS A 268 7.66 24.25 -16.06
C HIS A 268 6.70 25.40 -15.71
N HIS A 269 5.41 25.10 -15.50
CA HIS A 269 4.41 26.09 -15.16
C HIS A 269 4.62 26.72 -13.76
N PHE A 270 5.05 25.94 -12.76
CA PHE A 270 5.13 26.41 -11.37
C PHE A 270 6.55 26.71 -10.88
N VAL A 271 7.56 26.04 -11.39
CA VAL A 271 8.96 26.15 -10.91
C VAL A 271 9.99 26.41 -12.02
N GLY A 272 9.58 26.38 -13.29
CA GLY A 272 10.47 26.59 -14.43
C GLY A 272 11.31 25.34 -14.77
N GLU A 273 12.57 25.55 -15.19
CA GLU A 273 13.42 24.49 -15.77
C GLU A 273 14.00 23.48 -14.74
N ARG A 274 13.97 23.82 -13.45
CA ARG A 274 14.62 23.03 -12.39
C ARG A 274 13.80 23.00 -11.11
N VAL A 275 13.78 21.84 -10.46
CA VAL A 275 13.36 21.71 -9.06
C VAL A 275 14.61 21.51 -8.22
N LYS A 276 14.90 22.44 -7.30
CA LYS A 276 16.18 22.48 -6.58
C LYS A 276 17.34 22.45 -7.59
N ASN A 277 18.17 21.40 -7.55
CA ASN A 277 19.33 21.25 -8.43
C ASN A 277 19.09 20.30 -9.62
N ILE A 278 17.85 19.83 -9.83
CA ILE A 278 17.53 18.80 -10.83
C ILE A 278 16.69 19.40 -11.95
N SER A 279 17.07 19.15 -13.21
CA SER A 279 16.28 19.59 -14.35
C SER A 279 14.97 18.84 -14.47
N VAL A 280 13.94 19.51 -14.98
CA VAL A 280 12.65 18.87 -15.29
C VAL A 280 12.83 17.68 -16.23
N THR A 281 13.74 17.78 -17.20
CA THR A 281 14.09 16.67 -18.11
C THR A 281 14.67 15.45 -17.39
N THR A 282 15.43 15.65 -16.31
CA THR A 282 15.95 14.54 -15.49
C THR A 282 14.82 13.93 -14.65
N ILE A 283 13.94 14.77 -14.10
CA ILE A 283 12.76 14.32 -13.35
C ILE A 283 11.85 13.46 -14.23
N GLN A 284 11.61 13.86 -15.49
CA GLN A 284 10.82 13.09 -16.45
C GLN A 284 11.45 11.72 -16.76
N LYS A 285 12.78 11.65 -16.93
CA LYS A 285 13.49 10.36 -17.13
C LYS A 285 13.39 9.44 -15.93
N LEU A 286 13.46 9.98 -14.71
CA LEU A 286 13.28 9.21 -13.49
C LEU A 286 11.84 8.72 -13.35
N ALA A 287 10.86 9.57 -13.66
CA ALA A 287 9.45 9.21 -13.68
C ALA A 287 9.17 8.10 -14.70
N GLU A 288 9.79 8.19 -15.89
CA GLU A 288 9.71 7.16 -16.91
C GLU A 288 10.18 5.80 -16.40
N ILE A 289 11.31 5.75 -15.69
CA ILE A 289 11.82 4.51 -15.10
C ILE A 289 10.85 3.98 -14.04
N VAL A 290 10.33 4.85 -13.17
CA VAL A 290 9.37 4.44 -12.14
C VAL A 290 8.09 3.87 -12.74
N LEU A 291 7.64 4.34 -13.91
CA LEU A 291 6.42 3.84 -14.56
C LEU A 291 6.68 2.61 -15.44
N LYS A 292 7.72 2.66 -16.27
CA LYS A 292 7.99 1.69 -17.33
C LYS A 292 8.82 0.50 -16.86
N GLU A 293 9.63 0.63 -15.81
CA GLU A 293 10.44 -0.49 -15.28
C GLU A 293 9.71 -1.25 -14.15
N ASN A 294 8.39 -1.38 -14.27
CA ASN A 294 7.56 -2.18 -13.39
C ASN A 294 7.31 -3.55 -14.01
N ALA A 295 7.94 -4.57 -13.46
CA ALA A 295 7.67 -5.96 -13.79
C ALA A 295 7.40 -6.78 -12.52
N PHE A 296 6.60 -7.84 -12.67
CA PHE A 296 6.26 -8.76 -11.59
C PHE A 296 6.13 -10.18 -12.12
N VAL A 297 6.14 -11.13 -11.20
CA VAL A 297 5.90 -12.55 -11.48
C VAL A 297 4.49 -12.89 -11.00
N TYR A 298 3.71 -13.51 -11.89
CA TYR A 298 2.39 -14.04 -11.56
C TYR A 298 2.24 -15.37 -12.31
N ASP A 299 1.75 -16.40 -11.63
CA ASP A 299 1.56 -17.74 -12.21
C ASP A 299 2.80 -18.24 -12.99
N HIS A 300 3.97 -18.15 -12.35
CA HIS A 300 5.27 -18.55 -12.92
C HIS A 300 5.68 -17.83 -14.22
N LYS A 301 4.95 -16.79 -14.61
CA LYS A 301 5.20 -15.97 -15.81
C LYS A 301 5.62 -14.57 -15.42
N PHE A 302 6.38 -13.93 -16.31
CA PHE A 302 6.85 -12.57 -16.13
C PHE A 302 5.90 -11.60 -16.83
N TYR A 303 5.54 -10.51 -16.16
CA TYR A 303 4.67 -9.48 -16.70
C TYR A 303 5.32 -8.11 -16.55
N LYS A 304 5.18 -7.26 -17.57
CA LYS A 304 5.54 -5.84 -17.54
C LYS A 304 4.28 -5.00 -17.57
N GLN A 305 4.20 -3.97 -16.72
CA GLN A 305 3.11 -3.01 -16.77
C GLN A 305 3.38 -1.96 -17.85
N ILE A 306 2.47 -1.86 -18.81
CA ILE A 306 2.57 -0.97 -19.98
C ILE A 306 1.58 0.20 -19.94
N ILE A 307 0.60 0.16 -19.03
CA ILE A 307 -0.36 1.24 -18.77
C ILE A 307 -0.43 1.47 -17.26
N GLY A 308 -0.59 2.72 -16.84
CA GLY A 308 -0.66 3.11 -15.44
C GLY A 308 0.69 3.10 -14.74
N GLY A 309 0.66 3.33 -13.43
CA GLY A 309 1.77 3.07 -12.54
C GLY A 309 1.49 1.86 -11.66
N ALA A 310 2.54 1.27 -11.09
CA ALA A 310 2.40 0.28 -10.04
C ALA A 310 1.66 0.90 -8.85
N MET A 311 0.80 0.11 -8.20
CA MET A 311 0.13 0.50 -6.96
C MET A 311 1.11 0.34 -5.78
N GLY A 312 1.19 1.36 -4.92
CA GLY A 312 2.05 1.35 -3.72
C GLY A 312 3.23 2.36 -3.73
N PRO A 313 3.97 2.56 -4.83
CA PRO A 313 4.93 3.64 -4.94
C PRO A 313 4.26 5.01 -4.75
N PRO A 314 4.76 5.88 -3.84
CA PRO A 314 4.10 7.15 -3.51
C PRO A 314 4.09 8.12 -4.68
N PHE A 315 5.12 8.07 -5.54
CA PHE A 315 5.18 8.92 -6.73
C PHE A 315 4.02 8.65 -7.70
N THR A 316 3.55 7.40 -7.84
CA THR A 316 2.39 7.08 -8.68
C THR A 316 1.15 7.87 -8.23
N LEU A 317 0.97 8.05 -6.92
CA LEU A 317 -0.13 8.84 -6.36
C LEU A 317 0.01 10.32 -6.73
N THR A 318 1.20 10.90 -6.51
CA THR A 318 1.47 12.29 -6.83
C THR A 318 1.34 12.58 -8.32
N LEU A 319 1.78 11.65 -9.17
CA LEU A 319 1.62 11.77 -10.62
C LEU A 319 0.15 11.73 -11.04
N ALA A 320 -0.65 10.83 -10.47
CA ALA A 320 -2.08 10.77 -10.75
C ALA A 320 -2.80 12.07 -10.36
N ASN A 321 -2.43 12.64 -9.22
CA ASN A 321 -2.96 13.93 -8.77
C ASN A 321 -2.58 15.07 -9.75
N ILE A 322 -1.34 15.09 -10.24
CA ILE A 322 -0.91 16.05 -11.27
C ILE A 322 -1.65 15.83 -12.59
N PHE A 323 -1.90 14.58 -12.97
CA PHE A 323 -2.72 14.26 -14.15
C PHE A 323 -4.15 14.81 -14.00
N MET A 324 -4.75 14.61 -12.83
CA MET A 324 -6.07 15.14 -12.51
C MET A 324 -6.11 16.66 -12.51
N TRP A 325 -5.09 17.32 -11.94
CA TRP A 325 -4.96 18.77 -12.02
C TRP A 325 -5.01 19.28 -13.48
N HIS A 326 -4.29 18.64 -14.38
CA HIS A 326 -4.29 19.04 -15.80
C HIS A 326 -5.65 18.83 -16.45
N TRP A 327 -6.34 17.75 -16.11
CA TRP A 327 -7.70 17.49 -16.56
C TRP A 327 -8.67 18.53 -16.02
N GLU A 328 -8.67 18.79 -14.71
CA GLU A 328 -9.54 19.75 -14.00
C GLU A 328 -9.34 21.18 -14.47
N LYS A 329 -8.09 21.60 -14.73
CA LYS A 329 -7.76 22.95 -15.24
C LYS A 329 -8.60 23.32 -16.47
N ARG A 330 -8.85 22.36 -17.37
CA ARG A 330 -9.66 22.58 -18.57
C ARG A 330 -11.12 22.92 -18.27
N TRP A 331 -11.66 22.42 -17.16
CA TRP A 331 -13.04 22.68 -16.74
C TRP A 331 -13.15 23.96 -15.91
N VAL A 332 -12.23 24.17 -14.97
CA VAL A 332 -12.22 25.35 -14.09
C VAL A 332 -11.99 26.64 -14.89
N CYS A 333 -11.04 26.66 -15.84
CA CYS A 333 -10.81 27.84 -16.68
C CYS A 333 -12.03 28.23 -17.53
N ARG A 334 -12.87 27.26 -17.93
CA ARG A 334 -14.11 27.54 -18.68
C ARG A 334 -15.16 28.24 -17.82
N GLN A 335 -15.24 27.94 -16.53
CA GLN A 335 -16.17 28.61 -15.61
C GLN A 335 -15.81 30.09 -15.42
N ASN A 336 -14.52 30.41 -15.25
CA ASN A 336 -14.06 31.79 -15.08
C ASN A 336 -14.28 32.65 -16.33
N ASN A 337 -14.07 32.10 -17.53
CA ASN A 337 -14.36 32.82 -18.78
C ASN A 337 -15.87 33.02 -19.02
N THR A 338 -16.70 32.06 -18.61
CA THR A 338 -18.16 32.16 -18.76
C THR A 338 -18.75 33.17 -17.76
N SER A 339 -18.22 33.24 -16.54
CA SER A 339 -18.63 34.24 -15.55
C SER A 339 -18.25 35.66 -15.99
N MET A 340 -17.04 35.87 -16.53
CA MET A 340 -16.62 37.16 -17.12
C MET A 340 -17.54 37.57 -18.29
N MET A 341 -17.83 36.67 -19.22
CA MET A 341 -18.74 36.99 -20.34
C MET A 341 -20.17 37.29 -19.88
N SER A 342 -20.66 36.63 -18.83
CA SER A 342 -21.98 36.92 -18.25
C SER A 342 -22.03 38.27 -17.53
N SER A 343 -20.92 38.68 -16.90
CA SER A 343 -20.77 39.98 -16.25
C SER A 343 -20.68 41.12 -17.28
N LEU A 344 -19.90 40.95 -18.36
CA LEU A 344 -19.84 41.89 -19.48
C LEU A 344 -21.18 42.05 -20.23
N ARG A 345 -21.99 40.98 -20.32
CA ARG A 345 -23.34 41.06 -20.91
C ARG A 345 -24.34 41.79 -20.02
N ARG A 346 -24.14 41.80 -18.70
CA ARG A 346 -24.97 42.58 -17.76
C ARG A 346 -24.64 44.07 -17.80
N THR A 347 -23.36 44.44 -17.90
CA THR A 347 -22.94 45.85 -18.00
C THR A 347 -23.27 46.50 -19.34
N ASN A 348 -23.32 45.75 -20.44
CA ASN A 348 -23.72 46.26 -21.76
C ASN A 348 -25.24 46.32 -21.99
N ARG A 349 -26.07 45.79 -21.07
CA ARG A 349 -27.53 45.95 -21.09
C ARG A 349 -28.02 47.11 -20.22
N SER A 350 -27.12 47.74 -19.47
CA SER A 350 -27.39 48.87 -18.58
C SER A 350 -26.86 50.21 -19.12
N LYS A 351 -26.69 50.33 -20.44
CA LYS A 351 -26.34 51.59 -21.13
C LYS A 351 -27.36 51.90 -22.22
#